data_AF-A0A0R2V365-F1
#
_entry.id   AF-A0A0R2V365-F1
#
_cell.length_a   1.000
_cell.length_b   1.000
_cell.length_c   1.000
_cell.angle_alpha   90.00
_cell.angle_beta   90.00
_cell.angle_gamma   90.00
#
_symmetry.space_group_name_H-M   'P 1'
#
loop_
_entity.id
_entity.type
_entity.pdbx_description
1 polymer ?
#
loop_
_entity_poly.entity_id
_entity_poly.type
_entity_poly.pdbx_seq_one_letter_code
_entity_poly.pdbx_strand_id
1 'polypeptide(L)'
;MGGGRATMKTLITDMLASTKEQGFTIDTIYVGKAGEVYEAGEDLHALIAQHLILGFEGGYIESESTLLAISKDKGKFWYFIDVKQLTDELRDALLPVMNENMVIPEPKEPRQVYYDKEE
;
A
#
# COMPACT_ATOMS: atom_id res chain seq x y z
N MET A 1 5.11 -20.08 -10.50
CA MET A 1 3.75 -20.59 -10.20
C MET A 1 3.44 -20.24 -8.76
N GLY A 2 2.68 -19.17 -8.49
CA GLY A 2 2.53 -18.67 -7.12
C GLY A 2 1.51 -17.54 -6.97
N GLY A 3 0.41 -17.60 -7.73
CA GLY A 3 -0.64 -16.60 -7.68
C GLY A 3 -2.00 -17.24 -7.97
N GLY A 4 -3.09 -16.54 -7.65
CA GLY A 4 -4.46 -17.03 -7.77
C GLY A 4 -5.19 -17.03 -6.43
N ARG A 5 -6.52 -17.16 -6.47
CA ARG A 5 -7.39 -16.95 -5.30
C ARG A 5 -7.03 -17.83 -4.11
N ALA A 6 -6.70 -19.11 -4.34
CA ALA A 6 -6.36 -20.05 -3.28
C ALA A 6 -5.07 -19.63 -2.57
N THR A 7 -4.00 -19.39 -3.33
CA THR A 7 -2.73 -18.90 -2.80
C THR A 7 -2.89 -17.57 -2.07
N MET A 8 -3.65 -16.63 -2.64
CA MET A 8 -3.89 -15.33 -2.02
C MET A 8 -4.65 -15.47 -0.70
N LYS A 9 -5.64 -16.37 -0.63
CA LYS A 9 -6.37 -16.65 0.61
C LYS A 9 -5.43 -17.16 1.70
N THR A 10 -4.54 -18.10 1.37
CA THR A 10 -3.56 -18.62 2.31
C THR A 10 -2.64 -17.51 2.81
N LEU A 11 -2.04 -16.74 1.89
CA LEU A 11 -1.16 -15.62 2.25
C LEU A 11 -1.83 -14.60 3.17
N ILE A 12 -3.07 -14.21 2.87
CA ILE A 12 -3.84 -13.28 3.72
C ILE A 12 -4.13 -13.90 5.10
N THR A 13 -4.49 -15.18 5.14
CA THR A 13 -4.79 -15.87 6.41
C THR A 13 -3.55 -15.97 7.29
N ASP A 14 -2.41 -16.33 6.71
CA ASP A 14 -1.13 -16.44 7.42
C ASP A 14 -0.66 -15.07 7.91
N MET A 15 -0.82 -14.03 7.09
CA MET A 15 -0.55 -12.64 7.49
C MET A 15 -1.40 -12.24 8.71
N LEU A 16 -2.72 -12.45 8.66
CA LEU A 16 -3.62 -12.12 9.77
C LEU A 16 -3.26 -12.88 11.06
N ALA A 17 -2.91 -14.16 10.94
CA ALA A 17 -2.48 -14.98 12.07
C ALA A 17 -1.18 -14.45 12.68
N SER A 18 -0.17 -14.19 11.85
CA SER A 18 1.12 -13.66 12.30
C SER A 18 1.00 -12.27 12.93
N THR A 19 0.17 -11.38 12.37
CA THR A 19 -0.11 -10.06 12.97
C THR A 19 -0.72 -10.20 14.36
N LYS A 20 -1.64 -11.15 14.53
CA LYS A 20 -2.26 -11.44 15.84
C LYS A 20 -1.28 -12.02 16.85
N GLU A 21 -0.40 -12.92 16.43
CA GLU A 21 0.66 -13.46 17.30
C GLU A 21 1.62 -12.37 17.81
N GLN A 22 1.80 -11.29 17.05
CA GLN A 22 2.57 -10.11 17.44
C GLN A 22 1.81 -9.14 18.35
N GLY A 23 0.55 -9.44 18.71
CA GLY A 23 -0.28 -8.62 19.60
C GLY A 23 -1.12 -7.55 18.90
N PHE A 24 -1.20 -7.57 17.56
CA PHE A 24 -1.95 -6.61 16.77
C PHE A 24 -3.16 -7.24 16.07
N THR A 25 -4.20 -6.47 15.79
CA THR A 25 -5.30 -6.84 14.90
C THR A 25 -5.32 -5.91 13.70
N ILE A 26 -5.66 -6.44 12.52
CA ILE A 26 -5.98 -5.59 11.38
C ILE A 26 -7.44 -5.18 11.52
N ASP A 27 -7.68 -3.97 12.01
CA ASP A 27 -9.04 -3.47 12.25
C ASP A 27 -9.65 -2.93 10.96
N THR A 28 -8.86 -2.21 10.16
CA THR A 28 -9.32 -1.67 8.87
C THR A 28 -8.18 -1.54 7.88
N ILE A 29 -8.43 -1.96 6.64
CA ILE A 29 -7.63 -1.60 5.47
C ILE A 29 -8.57 -0.99 4.45
N TYR A 30 -8.23 0.17 3.93
CA TYR A 30 -8.93 0.75 2.79
C TYR A 30 -7.99 1.48 1.84
N VAL A 31 -8.38 1.49 0.58
CA VAL A 31 -7.68 2.21 -0.48
C VAL A 31 -8.49 3.47 -0.77
N GLY A 32 -7.80 4.60 -0.83
CA GLY A 32 -8.37 5.89 -1.16
C GLY A 32 -8.77 5.98 -2.63
N LYS A 33 -9.20 7.18 -3.04
CA LYS A 33 -9.44 7.46 -4.46
C LYS A 33 -8.11 7.45 -5.21
N ALA A 34 -8.13 6.95 -6.44
CA ALA A 34 -7.00 7.14 -7.34
C ALA A 34 -6.78 8.64 -7.58
N GLY A 35 -5.51 9.05 -7.54
CA GLY A 35 -5.10 10.38 -7.95
C GLY A 35 -5.19 10.57 -9.46
N GLU A 36 -4.53 11.63 -9.94
CA GLU A 36 -4.37 11.88 -11.37
C GLU A 36 -3.63 10.72 -12.06
N VAL A 37 -4.03 10.45 -13.31
CA VAL A 37 -3.36 9.50 -14.18
C VAL A 37 -2.36 10.26 -15.04
N TYR A 38 -1.09 9.90 -14.89
CA TYR A 38 0.03 10.51 -15.60
C TYR A 38 0.48 9.61 -16.75
N GLU A 39 0.78 10.22 -17.89
CA GLU A 39 1.48 9.54 -18.99
C GLU A 39 2.98 9.51 -18.69
N ALA A 40 3.58 8.32 -18.72
CA ALA A 40 5.00 8.10 -18.49
C ALA A 40 5.58 7.28 -19.65
N GLY A 41 5.90 7.96 -20.75
CA GLY A 41 6.25 7.29 -22.00
C GLY A 41 5.02 6.62 -22.61
N GLU A 42 5.05 5.29 -22.74
CA GLU A 42 3.89 4.49 -23.21
C GLU A 42 3.02 3.94 -22.06
N ASP A 43 3.51 4.05 -20.83
CA ASP A 43 2.84 3.56 -19.63
C ASP A 43 1.95 4.65 -19.00
N LEU A 44 0.92 4.23 -18.27
CA LEU A 44 0.09 5.09 -17.43
C LEU A 44 0.42 4.82 -15.97
N HIS A 45 0.68 5.89 -15.22
CA HIS A 45 0.94 5.82 -13.78
C HIS A 45 -0.13 6.57 -12.99
N ALA A 46 -0.45 6.10 -11.79
CA ALA A 46 -1.27 6.84 -10.84
C ALA A 46 -0.82 6.54 -9.40
N LEU A 47 -1.02 7.50 -8.50
CA LEU A 47 -0.75 7.33 -7.08
C LEU A 47 -2.07 7.16 -6.33
N ILE A 48 -2.11 6.19 -5.41
CA ILE A 48 -3.31 5.88 -4.63
C ILE A 48 -2.93 5.77 -3.16
N ALA A 49 -3.58 6.53 -2.30
CA ALA A 49 -3.38 6.40 -0.86
C ALA A 49 -3.95 5.06 -0.37
N GLN A 50 -3.23 4.40 0.54
CA GLN A 50 -3.68 3.23 1.27
C GLN A 50 -3.61 3.54 2.76
N HIS A 51 -4.67 3.18 3.49
CA HIS A 51 -4.77 3.38 4.92
C HIS A 51 -4.90 2.04 5.63
N LEU A 52 -4.16 1.91 6.74
CA LEU A 52 -4.16 0.73 7.60
C LEU A 52 -4.34 1.18 9.05
N ILE A 53 -5.32 0.59 9.72
CA ILE A 53 -5.57 0.74 11.16
C ILE A 53 -5.26 -0.61 11.82
N LEU A 54 -4.25 -0.62 12.68
CA LEU A 54 -3.87 -1.78 13.48
C LEU A 54 -4.31 -1.59 14.93
N GLY A 55 -5.20 -2.43 15.42
CA GLY A 55 -5.59 -2.46 16.84
C GLY A 55 -4.52 -3.14 17.69
N PHE A 56 -4.40 -2.74 18.95
CA PHE A 56 -3.64 -3.45 19.98
C PHE A 56 -4.31 -3.25 21.35
N GLU A 57 -3.80 -3.92 22.38
CA GLU A 57 -4.33 -3.74 23.73
C GLU A 57 -4.13 -2.30 24.23
N GLY A 58 -5.23 -1.57 24.41
CA GLY A 58 -5.21 -0.19 24.91
C GLY A 58 -5.13 0.89 23.83
N GLY A 59 -5.22 0.55 22.54
CA GLY A 59 -5.25 1.57 21.48
C GLY A 59 -5.24 1.03 20.05
N TYR A 60 -4.83 1.89 19.13
CA TYR A 60 -4.63 1.55 17.72
C TYR A 60 -3.51 2.38 17.07
N ILE A 61 -2.97 1.89 15.96
CA ILE A 61 -1.97 2.57 15.12
C ILE A 61 -2.63 2.85 13.77
N GLU A 62 -2.62 4.11 13.35
CA GLU A 62 -2.99 4.52 12.00
C GLU A 62 -1.72 4.71 11.17
N SER A 63 -1.73 4.14 9.96
CA SER A 63 -0.67 4.35 8.99
C SER A 63 -1.24 4.61 7.61
N GLU A 64 -0.52 5.43 6.85
CA GLU A 64 -0.80 5.72 5.45
C GLU A 64 0.42 5.29 4.62
N SER A 65 0.18 4.63 3.51
CA SER A 65 1.17 4.37 2.47
C SER A 65 0.62 4.77 1.10
N THR A 66 1.49 4.83 0.10
CA THR A 66 1.10 5.13 -1.27
C THR A 66 1.32 3.90 -2.12
N LEU A 67 0.29 3.51 -2.87
CA LEU A 67 0.38 2.54 -3.95
C LEU A 67 0.66 3.27 -5.25
N LEU A 68 1.71 2.86 -5.95
CA LEU A 68 1.93 3.21 -7.33
C LEU A 68 1.18 2.22 -8.22
N ALA A 69 0.21 2.72 -8.98
CA ALA A 69 -0.51 1.99 -9.99
C ALA A 69 0.16 2.19 -11.35
N ILE A 70 0.39 1.11 -12.09
CA ILE A 70 1.07 1.10 -13.39
C ILE A 70 0.21 0.32 -14.37
N SER A 71 -0.02 0.89 -15.56
CA SER A 71 -0.63 0.18 -16.68
C SER A 71 0.23 0.32 -17.93
N LYS A 72 0.53 -0.82 -18.55
CA LYS A 72 1.34 -0.91 -19.78
C LYS A 72 0.52 -1.06 -21.05
N ASP A 73 -0.80 -1.02 -20.92
CA ASP A 73 -1.74 -1.38 -21.98
C ASP A 73 -2.92 -0.41 -22.09
N LYS A 74 -2.65 0.87 -21.79
CA LYS A 74 -3.59 1.98 -21.85
C LYS A 74 -4.79 1.80 -20.92
N GLY A 75 -4.53 1.26 -19.73
CA GLY A 75 -5.49 1.19 -18.63
C GLY A 75 -6.36 -0.07 -18.61
N LYS A 76 -6.06 -1.10 -19.42
CA LYS A 76 -6.84 -2.35 -19.42
C LYS A 76 -6.44 -3.25 -18.24
N PHE A 77 -5.14 -3.35 -17.97
CA PHE A 77 -4.59 -4.04 -16.80
C PHE A 77 -3.74 -3.08 -15.98
N TRP A 78 -3.90 -3.17 -14.66
CA TRP A 78 -3.17 -2.36 -13.69
C TRP A 78 -2.43 -3.24 -12.70
N TYR A 79 -1.20 -2.85 -12.40
CA TYR A 79 -0.32 -3.44 -11.40
C TYR A 79 -0.10 -2.42 -10.29
N PHE A 80 0.02 -2.90 -9.05
CA PHE A 80 0.13 -2.03 -7.87
C PHE A 80 1.37 -2.40 -7.07
N ILE A 81 2.16 -1.40 -6.70
CA ILE A 81 3.38 -1.53 -5.89
C ILE A 81 3.24 -0.59 -4.70
N ASP A 82 3.46 -1.09 -3.48
CA ASP A 82 3.60 -0.20 -2.33
C ASP A 82 4.95 0.52 -2.42
N VAL A 83 4.90 1.85 -2.50
CA VAL A 83 6.08 2.71 -2.64
C VAL A 83 7.06 2.51 -1.50
N LYS A 84 6.62 2.11 -0.29
CA LYS A 84 7.53 1.82 0.82
C LYS A 84 8.50 0.67 0.52
N GLN A 85 8.19 -0.17 -0.46
CA GLN A 85 9.03 -1.30 -0.91
C GLN A 85 9.87 -0.96 -2.15
N LEU A 86 9.73 0.24 -2.70
CA LEU A 86 10.43 0.68 -3.90
C LEU A 86 11.85 1.13 -3.53
N THR A 87 12.82 0.21 -3.63
CA THR A 87 14.25 0.59 -3.57
C THR A 87 14.65 1.33 -4.84
N ASP A 88 15.78 2.04 -4.83
CA ASP A 88 16.27 2.75 -6.02
C ASP A 88 16.51 1.77 -7.19
N GLU A 89 17.04 0.57 -6.91
CA GLU A 89 17.22 -0.44 -7.95
C GLU A 89 15.87 -0.93 -8.52
N LEU A 90 14.86 -1.10 -7.66
CA LEU A 90 13.53 -1.52 -8.08
C LEU A 90 12.82 -0.41 -8.87
N ARG A 91 13.03 0.85 -8.48
CA ARG A 91 12.55 2.03 -9.19
C ARG A 91 13.13 2.06 -10.60
N ASP A 92 14.45 1.98 -10.74
CA ASP A 92 15.11 2.05 -12.05
C ASP A 92 14.70 0.89 -12.97
N ALA A 93 14.50 -0.31 -12.40
CA ALA A 93 14.08 -1.48 -13.16
C ALA A 93 12.60 -1.45 -13.58
N LEU A 94 11.69 -0.96 -12.73
CA LEU A 94 10.25 -1.02 -12.95
C LEU A 94 9.68 0.25 -13.55
N LEU A 95 10.32 1.39 -13.30
CA LEU A 95 9.88 2.74 -13.67
C LEU A 95 10.99 3.49 -14.43
N PRO A 96 11.46 2.97 -15.58
CA PRO A 96 12.54 3.60 -16.33
C PRO A 96 12.16 4.98 -16.88
N VAL A 97 10.86 5.26 -16.99
CA VAL A 97 10.30 6.56 -17.40
C VAL A 97 9.30 6.99 -16.34
N MET A 98 9.47 8.19 -15.81
CA MET A 98 8.55 8.81 -14.85
C MET A 98 8.08 10.15 -15.41
N ASN A 99 6.82 10.49 -15.16
CA ASN A 99 6.31 11.81 -15.46
C ASN A 99 6.88 12.83 -14.46
N GLU A 100 7.42 13.94 -14.93
CA GLU A 100 8.04 14.97 -14.08
C GLU A 100 7.05 15.62 -13.09
N ASN A 101 5.76 15.63 -13.43
CA ASN A 101 4.70 16.17 -12.56
C ASN A 101 4.23 15.15 -11.51
N MET A 102 4.61 13.88 -11.65
CA MET A 102 4.23 12.83 -10.69
C MET A 102 5.20 12.81 -9.52
N VAL A 103 4.86 13.55 -8.46
CA VAL A 103 5.63 13.56 -7.21
C VAL A 103 5.11 12.47 -6.28
N ILE A 104 5.97 11.49 -5.99
CA ILE A 104 5.69 10.47 -4.99
C ILE A 104 5.82 11.11 -3.59
N PRO A 105 4.79 11.05 -2.73
CA PRO A 105 4.85 11.64 -1.41
C PRO A 105 5.82 10.88 -0.51
N GLU A 106 6.51 11.62 0.36
CA GLU A 106 7.37 11.04 1.39
C GLU A 106 6.57 10.13 2.36
N PRO A 107 7.17 9.06 2.89
CA PRO A 107 6.52 8.21 3.88
C PRO A 107 6.05 9.01 5.10
N LYS A 108 4.77 8.86 5.45
CA LYS A 108 4.24 9.42 6.69
C LYS A 108 4.54 8.47 7.85
N GLU A 109 5.02 9.03 8.96
CA GLU A 109 5.20 8.30 10.20
C GLU A 109 3.83 7.79 10.72
N PRO A 110 3.75 6.53 11.21
CA PRO A 110 2.52 6.02 11.81
C PRO A 110 2.12 6.82 13.05
N ARG A 111 0.81 7.03 13.22
CA ARG A 111 0.23 7.68 14.40
C ARG A 111 -0.30 6.63 15.35
N GLN A 112 0.24 6.57 16.56
CA GLN A 112 -0.27 5.72 17.63
C GLN A 112 -1.23 6.49 18.53
N VAL A 113 -2.39 5.89 18.80
CA VAL A 113 -3.47 6.46 19.63
C VAL A 113 -3.81 5.47 20.73
N TYR A 114 -3.91 5.94 21.97
CA TYR A 114 -4.33 5.14 23.11
C TYR A 114 -5.78 5.46 23.45
N TYR A 115 -6.55 4.46 23.87
CA TYR A 115 -7.87 4.69 24.45
C TYR A 115 -7.71 5.44 25.78
N ASP A 116 -8.60 6.41 26.04
CA ASP A 116 -8.66 7.04 27.35
C ASP A 116 -8.98 5.97 28.39
N LYS A 117 -8.22 5.96 29.49
CA LYS A 117 -8.61 5.20 30.67
C LYS A 117 -9.83 5.90 31.26
N GLU A 118 -10.99 5.27 31.20
CA GLU A 118 -12.08 5.67 32.10
C GLU A 118 -11.58 5.53 33.55
N GLU A 119 -11.62 6.63 34.31
CA GLU A 119 -11.31 6.68 35.76
C GLU A 119 -12.37 5.97 36.60
#